data_AF-A0A318JVL2-F1
#
_entry.id   AF-A0A318JVL2-F1
#
_cell.length_a   1.000
_cell.length_b   1.000
_cell.length_c   1.000
_cell.angle_alpha   90.00
_cell.angle_beta   90.00
_cell.angle_gamma   90.00
#
_symmetry.space_group_name_H-M   'P 1'
#
loop_
_entity.id
_entity.type
_entity.pdbx_description
1 polymer ?
#
loop_
_entity_poly.entity_id
_entity_poly.type
_entity_poly.pdbx_seq_one_letter_code
_entity_poly.pdbx_strand_id
1 'polypeptide(L)' 'MNNLQRRRELFRAGDYGLLRQLLGMSQAQFWSAIGVSQAAGSRYEASGFAPETITHALRLTHVENIDFRTVSADNIRTTA' A
#
# COMPACT_ATOMS: atom_id res chain seq x y z
N MET A 1 -22.45 -2.11 4.33
CA MET A 1 -21.25 -1.42 3.81
C MET A 1 -20.57 -2.35 2.82
N ASN A 2 -20.26 -1.92 1.59
CA ASN A 2 -19.53 -2.80 0.66
C ASN A 2 -18.02 -2.81 0.98
N ASN A 3 -17.31 -3.86 0.54
CA ASN A 3 -15.89 -4.06 0.87
C ASN A 3 -15.01 -2.88 0.38
N LEU A 4 -15.31 -2.32 -0.79
CA LEU A 4 -14.58 -1.18 -1.36
C LEU A 4 -14.74 0.11 -0.53
N GLN A 5 -15.94 0.40 -0.05
CA GLN A 5 -16.22 1.54 0.83
C GLN A 5 -15.42 1.40 2.13
N ARG A 6 -15.38 0.19 2.71
CA ARG A 6 -14.61 -0.05 3.93
C ARG A 6 -13.12 0.13 3.71
N ARG A 7 -12.56 -0.34 2.59
CA ARG A 7 -11.14 -0.12 2.22
C ARG A 7 -10.82 1.38 2.11
N ARG A 8 -11.68 2.15 1.45
CA ARG A 8 -11.51 3.62 1.30
C ARG A 8 -11.59 4.36 2.64
N GLU A 9 -12.50 3.95 3.51
CA GLU A 9 -12.66 4.50 4.85
C GLU A 9 -11.40 4.28 5.69
N LEU A 10 -10.94 3.03 5.79
CA LEU A 10 -9.73 2.67 6.55
C LEU A 10 -8.49 3.38 5.99
N PHE A 11 -8.37 3.47 4.65
CA PHE A 11 -7.28 4.19 4.01
C PHE A 11 -7.29 5.70 4.36
N ARG A 12 -8.45 6.36 4.32
CA ARG A 12 -8.58 7.78 4.69
C ARG A 12 -8.29 8.03 6.17
N ALA A 13 -8.59 7.06 7.03
CA ALA A 13 -8.29 7.12 8.45
C ALA A 13 -6.80 6.87 8.77
N GLY A 14 -5.99 6.45 7.80
CA GLY A 14 -4.59 6.07 8.01
C GLY A 14 -4.43 4.72 8.73
N ASP A 15 -5.50 3.94 8.87
CA ASP A 15 -5.48 2.66 9.58
C ASP A 15 -5.05 1.52 8.64
N TYR A 16 -3.77 1.56 8.28
CA TYR A 16 -3.17 0.58 7.37
C TYR A 16 -3.17 -0.84 7.97
N GLY A 17 -3.13 -0.96 9.30
CA GLY A 17 -3.20 -2.25 10.00
C GLY A 17 -4.55 -2.93 9.80
N LEU A 18 -5.65 -2.21 10.05
CA LEU A 18 -6.99 -2.73 9.78
C LEU A 18 -7.25 -2.95 8.29
N LEU A 19 -6.76 -2.06 7.42
CA LEU A 19 -6.87 -2.25 5.97
C LEU A 19 -6.20 -3.56 5.54
N ARG A 20 -4.99 -3.83 6.04
CA ARG A 20 -4.26 -5.07 5.76
C ARG A 20 -4.99 -6.31 6.31
N GLN A 21 -5.48 -6.24 7.54
CA GLN A 21 -6.22 -7.35 8.15
C GLN A 21 -7.51 -7.66 7.38
N LEU A 22 -8.23 -6.63 6.90
CA LEU A 22 -9.40 -6.78 6.05
C LEU A 22 -9.09 -7.51 4.73
N LEU A 23 -7.87 -7.32 4.21
CA LEU A 23 -7.38 -7.99 3.00
C LEU A 23 -6.79 -9.39 3.28
N GLY A 24 -6.70 -9.81 4.54
CA GLY A 24 -6.15 -11.12 4.92
C GLY A 24 -4.65 -11.27 4.66
N MET A 25 -3.90 -10.17 4.62
CA MET A 25 -2.47 -10.17 4.28
C MET A 25 -1.58 -10.07 5.53
N SER A 26 -0.42 -10.73 5.50
CA SER A 26 0.68 -10.45 6.43
C SER A 26 1.34 -9.09 6.13
N GLN A 27 2.07 -8.51 7.09
CA GLN A 27 2.79 -7.25 6.87
C GLN A 27 3.74 -7.35 5.68
N ALA A 28 4.50 -8.45 5.57
CA ALA A 28 5.42 -8.65 4.46
C ALA A 28 4.68 -8.66 3.10
N GLN A 29 3.57 -9.38 2.98
CA GLN A 29 2.78 -9.42 1.73
C GLN A 29 2.22 -8.05 1.36
N PHE A 30 1.65 -7.34 2.33
CA PHE A 30 1.01 -6.04 2.12
C PHE A 30 2.03 -4.97 1.68
N TRP A 31 3.14 -4.85 2.40
CA TRP A 31 4.14 -3.80 2.15
C TRP A 31 5.05 -4.10 0.96
N SER A 32 5.42 -5.38 0.74
CA SER A 32 6.25 -5.75 -0.41
C SER A 32 5.53 -5.55 -1.75
N ALA A 33 4.18 -5.56 -1.76
CA ALA A 33 3.40 -5.28 -2.97
C ALA A 33 3.65 -3.87 -3.55
N ILE A 34 4.14 -2.94 -2.73
CA ILE A 34 4.51 -1.57 -3.12
C ILE A 34 6.00 -1.27 -2.92
N GLY A 35 6.84 -2.31 -2.82
CA GLY A 35 8.28 -2.15 -2.68
C GLY A 35 8.77 -1.68 -1.30
N VAL A 36 7.91 -1.74 -0.26
CA VAL A 36 8.27 -1.37 1.10
C VAL A 36 8.66 -2.60 1.91
N SER A 37 9.75 -2.50 2.69
CA SER A 37 10.17 -3.59 3.58
C SER A 37 9.19 -3.78 4.75
N GLN A 38 9.11 -4.99 5.30
CA GLN A 38 8.22 -5.27 6.44
C GLN A 38 8.53 -4.38 7.65
N ALA A 39 9.81 -4.11 7.95
CA ALA A 39 10.20 -3.24 9.06
C ALA A 39 9.75 -1.78 8.85
N ALA A 40 9.89 -1.24 7.64
CA ALA A 40 9.39 0.11 7.33
C ALA A 40 7.86 0.16 7.38
N GLY A 41 7.20 -0.83 6.81
CA GLY A 41 5.75 -0.97 6.84
C GLY A 41 5.17 -1.03 8.25
N SER A 42 5.81 -1.77 9.15
CA SER A 42 5.41 -1.84 10.55
C SER A 42 5.46 -0.47 11.25
N ARG A 43 6.38 0.43 10.87
CA ARG A 43 6.42 1.79 11.40
C ARG A 43 5.25 2.63 10.89
N TYR A 44 4.87 2.46 9.63
CA TYR A 44 3.72 3.15 9.06
C TYR A 44 2.40 2.67 9.68
N GLU A 45 2.26 1.36 9.94
CA GLU A 45 1.09 0.83 10.67
C GLU A 45 1.01 1.39 12.09
N ALA A 46 2.14 1.49 12.81
CA ALA A 46 2.16 1.98 14.18
C ALA A 46 1.94 3.50 14.30
N SER A 47 2.45 4.27 13.35
CA SER A 47 2.33 5.74 13.37
C SER A 47 1.08 6.28 12.68
N GLY A 48 0.41 5.47 11.84
CA GLY A 48 -0.68 5.91 10.96
C GLY A 48 -0.21 6.88 9.86
N PHE A 49 1.09 7.11 9.75
CA PHE A 49 1.68 8.07 8.81
C PHE A 49 2.66 7.35 7.87
N ALA A 50 2.43 7.53 6.57
CA ALA A 50 3.34 7.10 5.52
C ALA A 50 3.64 8.31 4.60
N PRO A 51 4.84 8.39 3.99
CA PRO A 51 5.13 9.42 3.00
C PRO A 51 4.09 9.43 1.87
N GLU A 52 3.80 10.59 1.29
CA GLU A 52 2.76 10.76 0.27
C GLU A 52 2.91 9.78 -0.90
N THR A 53 4.14 9.57 -1.39
CA THR A 53 4.44 8.59 -2.45
C THR A 53 4.01 7.17 -2.08
N ILE A 54 4.23 6.76 -0.83
CA ILE A 54 3.84 5.44 -0.31
C ILE A 54 2.33 5.36 -0.17
N THR A 55 1.70 6.43 0.33
CA THR A 55 0.24 6.55 0.47
C THR A 55 -0.46 6.42 -0.88
N HIS A 56 0.07 7.04 -1.95
CA HIS A 56 -0.46 6.89 -3.30
C HIS A 56 -0.31 5.46 -3.83
N ALA A 57 0.86 4.84 -3.67
CA ALA A 57 1.06 3.43 -4.06
C ALA A 57 0.13 2.48 -3.31
N LEU A 58 -0.02 2.66 -1.98
CA LEU A 58 -0.97 1.91 -1.15
C LEU A 58 -2.41 2.02 -1.68
N ARG A 59 -2.85 3.23 -2.04
CA ARG A 59 -4.19 3.45 -2.57
C ARG A 59 -4.40 2.67 -3.87
N LEU A 60 -3.48 2.82 -4.81
CA LEU A 60 -3.59 2.18 -6.13
C LEU A 60 -3.65 0.66 -5.96
N THR A 61 -2.70 0.08 -5.22
CA THR A 61 -2.61 -1.37 -5.03
C THR A 61 -3.73 -1.94 -4.16
N HIS A 62 -3.92 -1.40 -2.96
CA HIS A 62 -4.73 -2.02 -1.91
C HIS A 62 -6.11 -1.41 -1.73
N VAL A 63 -6.47 -0.38 -2.49
CA VAL A 63 -7.84 0.16 -2.51
C VAL A 63 -8.46 0.02 -3.89
N GLU A 64 -7.75 0.44 -4.94
CA GLU A 64 -8.27 0.44 -6.31
C GLU A 64 -7.92 -0.86 -7.09
N ASN A 65 -7.20 -1.82 -6.48
CA ASN A 65 -6.78 -3.09 -7.10
C ASN A 65 -5.93 -2.91 -8.37
N ILE A 66 -5.11 -1.88 -8.44
CA ILE A 66 -4.19 -1.60 -9.56
C ILE A 66 -2.80 -2.10 -9.18
N ASP A 67 -2.26 -3.07 -9.92
CA ASP A 67 -0.96 -3.66 -9.62
C ASP A 67 0.19 -2.68 -9.89
N PHE A 68 0.83 -2.21 -8.80
CA PHE A 68 1.96 -1.29 -8.83
C PHE A 68 3.24 -1.94 -9.40
N ARG A 69 3.33 -3.28 -9.47
CA ARG A 69 4.51 -4.00 -9.97
C ARG A 69 4.69 -3.90 -11.48
N THR A 70 3.69 -3.38 -12.20
CA THR A 70 3.81 -3.06 -13.63
C THR A 70 4.71 -1.84 -13.90
N VAL A 71 5.05 -1.06 -12.87
CA VAL A 71 5.98 0.07 -12.93
C VAL A 71 7.30 -0.33 -12.25
N SER A 72 8.01 -1.30 -12.81
CA SER A 72 9.37 -1.59 -12.37
C SER A 72 10.33 -0.50 -12.87
N ALA A 73 11.23 -0.03 -12.01
CA ALA A 73 12.31 0.89 -12.34
C ALA A 73 13.22 0.38 -13.48
N ASP A 74 13.17 -0.91 -13.78
CA ASP A 74 13.88 -1.55 -14.91
C ASP A 74 13.36 -1.10 -16.30
N ASN A 75 12.20 -0.44 -16.37
CA ASN A 75 11.66 0.12 -17.62
C ASN A 75 12.00 1.60 -17.86
N ILE A 76 12.76 2.24 -16.97
CA ILE A 76 13.30 3.58 -17.21
C ILE A 76 14.68 3.43 -17.86
N ARG A 77 14.71 2.97 -19.12
CA ARG A 77 15.85 3.21 -19.99
C ARG A 77 15.73 4.62 -20.55
N THR A 78 16.39 5.59 -19.94
CA THR A 78 16.74 6.83 -20.62
C THR A 78 17.74 6.48 -21.71
N THR A 79 17.27 6.30 -22.94
CA THR A 79 18.14 6.40 -24.12
C THR A 79 18.46 7.88 -24.30
N ALA A 80 19.64 8.28 -23.84
CA ALA A 80 20.35 9.46 -24.33
C ALA A 80 21.07 9.13 -25.63
#